data_AF-A0A9D5GJQ5-F1
#
_entry.id   AF-A0A9D5GJQ5-F1
#
_cell.length_a   1.000
_cell.length_b   1.000
_cell.length_c   1.000
_cell.angle_alpha   90.00
_cell.angle_beta   90.00
_cell.angle_gamma   90.00
#
_symmetry.space_group_name_H-M   'P 1'
#
loop_
_entity.id
_entity.type
_entity.pdbx_description
1 polymer ?
#
loop_
_entity_poly.entity_id
_entity_poly.type
_entity_poly.pdbx_seq_one_letter_code
_entity_poly.pdbx_strand_id
1 'polypeptide(L)'
;MPLVMLLLTFVLCVILSYAQQRRSAEAAQMPATDPVVAAAGDIACDQTPNAPPPDADEGSGGCKQTSTGQLLSSRKFDAILTLGDEQYDSGTLPQFMSSYDKTWGRYKDITYPIPGNHEYETPGASGYYSYYGARAGDPKKGYYSFGLGAWHVIAINANCADIGGCNKGSAEERWLRADLSAHPASCTLAYWHQPRFSSGHHHSDPTYDAFWQDLYAVHADLVLNGHDHLYERFAPQTPSGSPASNGIREIIAGTGGRSHYQFTKIEPNSEVRNNTTFGILELTLHPHSYDWRFVPVGAGSFSDTGSQRCHGRA
;
A
#
# COMPACT_ATOMS: atom_id res chain seq x y z
N MET A 1 -42.91 36.87 0.15
CA MET A 1 -41.87 36.37 1.07
C MET A 1 -42.14 35.01 1.74
N PRO A 2 -43.38 34.55 2.03
CA PRO A 2 -43.57 33.27 2.74
C PRO A 2 -43.37 32.01 1.87
N LEU A 3 -43.61 32.10 0.55
CA LEU A 3 -43.55 30.95 -0.36
C LEU A 3 -42.10 30.48 -0.67
N VAL A 4 -41.15 31.42 -0.75
CA VAL A 4 -39.73 31.13 -1.03
C VAL A 4 -39.06 30.45 0.16
N MET A 5 -39.44 30.85 1.38
CA MET A 5 -38.90 30.26 2.61
C MET A 5 -39.39 28.82 2.82
N LEU A 6 -40.62 28.50 2.41
CA LEU A 6 -41.19 27.16 2.46
C LEU A 6 -40.54 26.18 1.46
N LEU A 7 -40.17 26.68 0.27
CA LEU A 7 -39.47 25.89 -0.75
C LEU A 7 -38.02 25.57 -0.33
N LEU A 8 -37.33 26.54 0.29
CA LEU A 8 -35.96 26.34 0.77
C LEU A 8 -35.88 25.33 1.93
N THR A 9 -36.84 25.34 2.85
CA THR A 9 -36.90 24.34 3.94
C THR A 9 -37.23 22.95 3.42
N PHE A 10 -38.12 22.83 2.43
CA PHE A 10 -38.46 21.54 1.83
C PHE A 10 -37.26 20.91 1.09
N VAL A 11 -36.51 21.70 0.32
CA VAL A 11 -35.30 21.24 -0.38
C VAL A 11 -34.21 20.83 0.61
N LEU A 12 -34.02 21.58 1.70
CA LEU A 12 -33.04 21.23 2.73
C LEU A 12 -33.41 19.93 3.45
N CYS A 13 -34.68 19.72 3.77
CA CYS A 13 -35.16 18.45 4.36
C CYS A 13 -34.95 17.27 3.42
N VAL A 14 -35.22 17.41 2.12
CA VAL A 14 -35.00 16.34 1.14
C VAL A 14 -33.51 16.01 1.00
N ILE A 15 -32.63 17.01 0.98
CA ILE A 15 -31.16 16.80 0.92
C ILE A 15 -30.66 16.11 2.21
N LEU A 16 -31.14 16.53 3.38
CA LEU A 16 -30.81 15.90 4.66
C LEU A 16 -31.29 14.46 4.73
N SER A 17 -32.51 14.16 4.25
CA SER A 17 -33.04 12.80 4.19
C SER A 17 -32.28 11.91 3.20
N TYR A 18 -31.86 12.46 2.05
CA TYR A 18 -31.03 11.73 1.08
C TYR A 18 -29.62 11.44 1.64
N ALA A 19 -29.01 12.40 2.33
CA ALA A 19 -27.71 12.23 2.98
C ALA A 19 -27.78 11.21 4.12
N GLN A 20 -28.85 11.23 4.92
CA GLN A 20 -29.11 10.22 5.95
C GLN A 20 -29.33 8.83 5.35
N GLN A 21 -30.10 8.71 4.26
CA GLN A 21 -30.30 7.43 3.58
C GLN A 21 -29.01 6.86 2.98
N ARG A 22 -28.12 7.70 2.42
CA ARG A 22 -26.79 7.23 1.98
C ARG A 22 -25.93 6.76 3.14
N ARG A 23 -25.86 7.52 4.24
CA ARG A 23 -25.13 7.13 5.46
C ARG A 23 -25.63 5.81 6.04
N SER A 24 -26.95 5.59 6.02
CA SER A 24 -27.56 4.34 6.46
C SER A 24 -27.31 3.17 5.51
N ALA A 25 -27.15 3.42 4.21
CA ALA A 25 -26.79 2.39 3.23
C ALA A 25 -25.30 2.01 3.30
N GLU A 26 -24.40 2.96 3.57
CA GLU A 26 -22.98 2.69 3.84
C GLU A 26 -22.76 1.95 5.17
N ALA A 27 -23.54 2.26 6.20
CA ALA A 27 -23.48 1.54 7.48
C ALA A 27 -24.01 0.10 7.41
N ALA A 28 -24.76 -0.27 6.36
CA ALA A 28 -25.46 -1.55 6.25
C ALA A 28 -24.59 -2.72 5.72
N GLN A 29 -23.29 -2.53 5.50
CA GLN A 29 -22.43 -3.58 4.95
C GLN A 29 -21.02 -3.64 5.59
N MET A 30 -20.93 -3.43 6.91
CA MET A 30 -19.73 -3.85 7.64
C MET A 30 -19.56 -5.37 7.50
N PRO A 31 -18.42 -5.90 7.01
CA PRO A 31 -18.18 -7.33 7.01
C PRO A 31 -18.29 -7.87 8.44
N ALA A 32 -18.84 -9.08 8.60
CA ALA A 32 -19.08 -9.69 9.92
C ALA A 32 -17.79 -10.02 10.70
N THR A 33 -16.62 -9.87 10.06
CA THR A 33 -15.29 -10.17 10.59
C THR A 33 -14.28 -9.13 10.11
N ASP A 34 -13.25 -8.90 10.91
CA ASP A 34 -12.15 -7.97 10.59
C ASP A 34 -11.40 -8.43 9.33
N PRO A 35 -11.19 -7.55 8.32
CA PRO A 35 -10.45 -7.90 7.11
C PRO A 35 -9.00 -8.30 7.41
N VAL A 36 -8.53 -9.36 6.75
CA VAL A 36 -7.13 -9.80 6.80
C VAL A 36 -6.44 -9.50 5.47
N VAL A 37 -5.33 -8.78 5.52
CA VAL A 37 -4.62 -8.23 4.36
C VAL A 37 -3.21 -8.79 4.28
N ALA A 38 -2.77 -9.19 3.09
CA ALA A 38 -1.37 -9.44 2.80
C ALA A 38 -0.75 -8.23 2.08
N ALA A 39 0.50 -7.91 2.37
CA ALA A 39 1.24 -6.88 1.65
C ALA A 39 2.71 -7.24 1.45
N ALA A 40 3.24 -6.97 0.26
CA ALA A 40 4.66 -6.99 -0.05
C ALA A 40 4.94 -6.21 -1.34
N GLY A 41 6.13 -5.63 -1.44
CA GLY A 41 6.71 -5.12 -2.69
C GLY A 41 7.87 -5.99 -3.16
N ASP A 42 8.42 -5.63 -4.32
CA ASP A 42 9.69 -6.18 -4.82
C ASP A 42 9.62 -7.70 -5.04
N ILE A 43 8.66 -8.12 -5.89
CA ILE A 43 8.11 -9.48 -5.90
C ILE A 43 8.81 -10.39 -6.91
N ALA A 44 8.45 -10.31 -8.19
CA ALA A 44 8.76 -11.36 -9.16
C ALA A 44 9.87 -10.97 -10.12
N CYS A 45 10.90 -11.80 -10.17
CA CYS A 45 11.99 -11.64 -11.12
C CYS A 45 11.65 -12.23 -12.49
N ASP A 46 12.21 -11.66 -13.56
CA ASP A 46 12.04 -12.21 -14.91
C ASP A 46 12.56 -13.66 -14.98
N GLN A 47 11.90 -14.49 -15.79
CA GLN A 47 12.25 -15.89 -16.02
C GLN A 47 12.78 -16.06 -17.44
N THR A 48 13.88 -15.36 -17.73
CA THR A 48 14.61 -15.53 -19.01
C THR A 48 15.24 -16.93 -19.10
N PRO A 49 15.63 -17.41 -20.29
CA PRO A 49 16.26 -18.73 -20.44
C PRO A 49 17.53 -18.95 -19.61
N ASN A 50 18.20 -17.86 -19.20
CA ASN A 50 19.40 -17.89 -18.36
C ASN A 50 19.11 -17.49 -16.91
N ALA A 51 17.84 -17.25 -16.55
CA ALA A 51 17.47 -16.94 -15.19
C ALA A 51 17.75 -18.15 -14.28
N PRO A 52 18.20 -17.91 -13.04
CA PRO A 52 18.25 -18.96 -12.03
C PRO A 52 16.88 -19.63 -11.88
N PRO A 53 16.84 -20.90 -11.44
CA PRO A 53 15.58 -21.55 -11.10
C PRO A 53 14.72 -20.69 -10.16
N PRO A 54 13.39 -20.77 -10.23
CA PRO A 54 12.52 -20.16 -9.23
C PRO A 54 12.97 -20.54 -7.82
N ASP A 55 12.94 -19.58 -6.91
CA ASP A 55 13.38 -19.73 -5.51
C ASP A 55 14.86 -20.12 -5.31
N ALA A 56 15.73 -19.95 -6.31
CA ALA A 56 17.18 -20.04 -6.11
C ALA A 56 17.68 -19.04 -5.05
N ASP A 57 18.90 -19.26 -4.55
CA ASP A 57 19.50 -18.39 -3.54
C ASP A 57 19.78 -17.00 -4.10
N GLU A 58 19.62 -15.97 -3.27
CA GLU A 58 19.83 -14.56 -3.67
C GLU A 58 21.23 -14.31 -4.25
N GLY A 59 22.26 -14.94 -3.66
CA GLY A 59 23.64 -14.84 -4.13
C GLY A 59 23.87 -15.43 -5.53
N SER A 60 22.89 -16.15 -6.08
CA SER A 60 22.88 -16.64 -7.46
C SER A 60 22.00 -15.81 -8.41
N GLY A 61 21.43 -14.69 -7.93
CA GLY A 61 20.42 -13.91 -8.65
C GLY A 61 19.02 -14.51 -8.57
N GLY A 62 18.81 -15.46 -7.64
CA GLY A 62 17.53 -16.11 -7.40
C GLY A 62 16.51 -15.18 -6.75
N CYS A 63 15.25 -15.57 -6.85
CA CYS A 63 14.12 -14.75 -6.46
C CYS A 63 13.07 -15.63 -5.78
N LYS A 64 12.53 -15.19 -4.64
CA LYS A 64 11.66 -16.02 -3.78
C LYS A 64 10.17 -15.88 -4.07
N GLN A 65 9.78 -15.40 -5.26
CA GLN A 65 8.38 -15.09 -5.57
C GLN A 65 7.45 -16.32 -5.53
N THR A 66 7.99 -17.53 -5.74
CA THR A 66 7.18 -18.76 -5.66
C THR A 66 6.92 -19.07 -4.18
N SER A 67 7.94 -19.02 -3.35
CA SER A 67 7.83 -19.27 -1.91
C SER A 67 6.98 -18.23 -1.19
N THR A 68 7.13 -16.93 -1.49
CA THR A 68 6.27 -15.88 -0.92
C THR A 68 4.83 -15.98 -1.45
N GLY A 69 4.66 -16.28 -2.73
CA GLY A 69 3.33 -16.51 -3.33
C GLY A 69 2.60 -17.73 -2.75
N GLN A 70 3.32 -18.72 -2.22
CA GLN A 70 2.73 -19.86 -1.50
C GLN A 70 2.17 -19.46 -0.12
N LEU A 71 2.76 -18.47 0.56
CA LEU A 71 2.24 -17.96 1.84
C LEU A 71 0.79 -17.47 1.69
N LEU A 72 0.44 -16.89 0.54
CA LEU A 72 -0.90 -16.44 0.19
C LEU A 72 -1.93 -17.57 0.08
N SER A 73 -1.51 -18.80 -0.23
CA SER A 73 -2.41 -19.98 -0.26
C SER A 73 -2.64 -20.58 1.13
N SER A 74 -1.68 -20.40 2.04
CA SER A 74 -1.68 -21.03 3.36
C SER A 74 -2.63 -20.36 4.35
N ARG A 75 -3.18 -19.19 3.99
CA ARG A 75 -4.00 -18.32 4.82
C ARG A 75 -5.14 -17.74 3.99
N LYS A 76 -6.22 -17.35 4.65
CA LYS A 76 -7.34 -16.67 3.99
C LYS A 76 -7.13 -15.16 4.11
N PHE A 77 -6.91 -14.51 2.98
CA PHE A 77 -6.82 -13.05 2.86
C PHE A 77 -8.07 -12.51 2.17
N ASP A 78 -8.53 -11.34 2.62
CA ASP A 78 -9.62 -10.59 2.02
C ASP A 78 -9.12 -9.57 0.99
N ALA A 79 -7.87 -9.12 1.14
CA ALA A 79 -7.20 -8.23 0.20
C ALA A 79 -5.69 -8.49 0.15
N ILE A 80 -5.08 -8.19 -0.99
CA ILE A 80 -3.63 -8.19 -1.17
C ILE A 80 -3.22 -6.80 -1.67
N LEU A 81 -2.33 -6.13 -0.96
CA LEU A 81 -1.73 -4.86 -1.38
C LEU A 81 -0.33 -5.15 -1.93
N THR A 82 -0.17 -5.14 -3.25
CA THR A 82 1.18 -5.15 -3.81
C THR A 82 1.75 -3.75 -3.72
N LEU A 83 2.97 -3.63 -3.19
CA LEU A 83 3.59 -2.35 -2.86
C LEU A 83 4.55 -1.89 -3.97
N GLY A 84 4.22 -2.16 -5.23
CA GLY A 84 5.05 -1.86 -6.41
C GLY A 84 6.19 -2.85 -6.65
N ASP A 85 6.80 -2.72 -7.83
CA ASP A 85 7.80 -3.64 -8.37
C ASP A 85 7.30 -5.09 -8.34
N GLU A 86 6.10 -5.30 -8.88
CA GLU A 86 5.50 -6.62 -8.96
C GLU A 86 6.26 -7.52 -9.94
N GLN A 87 6.70 -6.97 -11.07
CA GLN A 87 7.38 -7.72 -12.12
C GLN A 87 8.62 -7.01 -12.64
N TYR A 88 9.77 -7.53 -12.24
CA TYR A 88 11.07 -7.13 -12.77
C TYR A 88 11.35 -7.72 -14.17
N ASP A 89 12.27 -7.17 -14.95
CA ASP A 89 12.97 -5.91 -14.68
C ASP A 89 12.23 -4.70 -15.27
N SER A 90 11.25 -4.90 -16.15
CA SER A 90 10.62 -3.79 -16.87
C SER A 90 9.09 -3.82 -16.89
N GLY A 91 8.45 -4.72 -16.14
CA GLY A 91 6.99 -4.77 -16.04
C GLY A 91 6.24 -4.96 -17.36
N THR A 92 6.84 -5.58 -18.39
CA THR A 92 6.14 -5.83 -19.65
C THR A 92 5.02 -6.86 -19.45
N LEU A 93 3.94 -6.79 -20.25
CA LEU A 93 2.87 -7.79 -20.14
C LEU A 93 3.38 -9.25 -20.32
N PRO A 94 4.27 -9.56 -21.29
CA PRO A 94 4.87 -10.89 -21.38
C PRO A 94 5.63 -11.32 -20.13
N GLN A 95 6.37 -10.42 -19.46
CA GLN A 95 7.05 -10.72 -18.21
C GLN A 95 6.04 -11.02 -17.09
N PHE A 96 4.99 -10.22 -16.96
CA PHE A 96 3.91 -10.47 -15.99
C PHE A 96 3.32 -11.87 -16.20
N MET A 97 2.95 -12.21 -17.43
CA MET A 97 2.36 -13.52 -17.77
C MET A 97 3.34 -14.68 -17.59
N SER A 98 4.64 -14.46 -17.76
CA SER A 98 5.65 -15.52 -17.71
C SER A 98 6.16 -15.81 -16.30
N SER A 99 6.08 -14.84 -15.36
CA SER A 99 6.62 -14.96 -14.01
C SER A 99 5.58 -14.61 -12.92
N TYR A 100 5.23 -13.33 -12.73
CA TYR A 100 4.31 -12.88 -11.66
C TYR A 100 2.96 -13.63 -11.66
N ASP A 101 2.37 -13.82 -12.85
CA ASP A 101 1.08 -14.48 -13.03
C ASP A 101 1.06 -15.92 -12.50
N LYS A 102 2.21 -16.60 -12.59
CA LYS A 102 2.36 -17.99 -12.15
C LYS A 102 2.45 -18.13 -10.63
N THR A 103 2.65 -17.03 -9.89
CA THR A 103 2.81 -17.05 -8.43
C THR A 103 1.75 -16.18 -7.76
N TRP A 104 2.01 -14.90 -7.60
CA TRP A 104 1.14 -13.92 -6.95
C TRP A 104 -0.10 -13.59 -7.78
N GLY A 105 0.00 -13.62 -9.11
CA GLY A 105 -1.11 -13.32 -10.00
C GLY A 105 -2.31 -14.26 -9.90
N ARG A 106 -2.14 -15.44 -9.28
CA ARG A 106 -3.24 -16.36 -8.94
C ARG A 106 -4.31 -15.72 -8.05
N TYR A 107 -3.96 -14.66 -7.32
CA TYR A 107 -4.84 -13.97 -6.38
C TYR A 107 -5.30 -12.59 -6.87
N LYS A 108 -5.10 -12.30 -8.15
CA LYS A 108 -5.41 -11.01 -8.78
C LYS A 108 -6.82 -10.49 -8.51
N ASP A 109 -7.80 -11.37 -8.29
CA ASP A 109 -9.18 -11.01 -7.96
C ASP A 109 -9.36 -10.36 -6.58
N ILE A 110 -8.35 -10.42 -5.71
CA ILE A 110 -8.34 -9.72 -4.42
C ILE A 110 -7.13 -8.79 -4.28
N THR A 111 -6.37 -8.58 -5.36
CA THR A 111 -5.22 -7.68 -5.39
C THR A 111 -5.64 -6.24 -5.67
N TYR A 112 -5.11 -5.32 -4.89
CA TYR A 112 -5.19 -3.87 -5.04
C TYR A 112 -3.77 -3.35 -5.30
N PRO A 113 -3.34 -3.32 -6.57
CA PRO A 113 -1.95 -3.04 -6.93
C PRO A 113 -1.66 -1.53 -7.03
N ILE A 114 -0.40 -1.18 -6.86
CA ILE A 114 0.18 0.12 -7.25
C ILE A 114 1.47 -0.14 -8.05
N PRO A 115 1.81 0.68 -9.06
CA PRO A 115 3.05 0.49 -9.81
C PRO A 115 4.27 0.95 -9.01
N GLY A 116 5.38 0.22 -9.10
CA GLY A 116 6.71 0.67 -8.71
C GLY A 116 7.46 1.30 -9.89
N ASN A 117 8.75 1.59 -9.71
CA ASN A 117 9.56 2.16 -10.79
C ASN A 117 9.84 1.13 -11.89
N HIS A 118 9.94 -0.16 -11.57
CA HIS A 118 10.17 -1.18 -12.58
C HIS A 118 8.99 -1.35 -13.55
N GLU A 119 7.77 -1.03 -13.13
CA GLU A 119 6.62 -1.00 -14.04
C GLU A 119 6.73 0.14 -15.07
N TYR A 120 7.35 1.28 -14.72
CA TYR A 120 7.51 2.45 -15.59
C TYR A 120 8.72 2.39 -16.53
N GLU A 121 9.61 1.41 -16.37
CA GLU A 121 10.61 1.06 -17.39
C GLU A 121 9.95 0.62 -18.71
N THR A 122 8.68 0.17 -18.65
CA THR A 122 7.79 0.11 -19.81
C THR A 122 7.04 1.44 -19.95
N PRO A 123 7.06 2.10 -21.12
CA PRO A 123 6.38 3.38 -21.32
C PRO A 123 4.92 3.39 -20.85
N GLY A 124 4.62 4.34 -19.94
CA GLY A 124 3.30 4.52 -19.33
C GLY A 124 2.83 3.36 -18.48
N ALA A 125 3.75 2.52 -17.99
CA ALA A 125 3.46 1.26 -17.28
C ALA A 125 2.43 0.39 -18.02
N SER A 126 2.50 0.39 -19.36
CA SER A 126 1.46 -0.23 -20.19
C SER A 126 1.33 -1.74 -19.96
N GLY A 127 2.40 -2.44 -19.58
CA GLY A 127 2.34 -3.85 -19.19
C GLY A 127 1.56 -4.08 -17.90
N TYR A 128 1.84 -3.29 -16.86
CA TYR A 128 1.11 -3.28 -15.58
C TYR A 128 -0.39 -3.02 -15.77
N TYR A 129 -0.76 -1.94 -16.48
CA TYR A 129 -2.17 -1.60 -16.69
C TYR A 129 -2.89 -2.62 -17.57
N SER A 130 -2.20 -3.19 -18.58
CA SER A 130 -2.77 -4.26 -19.40
C SER A 130 -2.96 -5.55 -18.60
N TYR A 131 -2.04 -5.85 -17.69
CA TYR A 131 -2.14 -7.01 -16.81
C TYR A 131 -3.30 -6.83 -15.85
N TYR A 132 -3.30 -5.81 -14.98
CA TYR A 132 -4.29 -5.66 -13.92
C TYR A 132 -5.67 -5.16 -14.39
N GLY A 133 -5.75 -4.46 -15.52
CA GLY A 133 -7.00 -3.88 -16.02
C GLY A 133 -7.64 -2.97 -14.96
N ALA A 134 -8.94 -3.15 -14.70
CA ALA A 134 -9.69 -2.33 -13.76
C ALA A 134 -9.16 -2.39 -12.31
N ARG A 135 -8.37 -3.41 -11.93
CA ARG A 135 -7.76 -3.50 -10.59
C ARG A 135 -6.73 -2.41 -10.34
N ALA A 136 -6.05 -1.93 -11.38
CA ALA A 136 -5.06 -0.87 -11.29
C ALA A 136 -5.67 0.56 -11.26
N GLY A 137 -7.00 0.67 -11.15
CA GLY A 137 -7.69 1.96 -11.19
C GLY A 137 -7.68 2.61 -12.58
N ASP A 138 -7.76 3.94 -12.62
CA ASP A 138 -7.70 4.71 -13.87
C ASP A 138 -6.26 4.71 -14.41
N PRO A 139 -5.98 4.12 -15.58
CA PRO A 139 -4.62 4.02 -16.12
C PRO A 139 -4.01 5.39 -16.51
N LYS A 140 -4.80 6.46 -16.50
CA LYS A 140 -4.29 7.84 -16.67
C LYS A 140 -3.78 8.47 -15.38
N LYS A 141 -3.98 7.79 -14.24
CA LYS A 141 -3.65 8.26 -12.90
C LYS A 141 -2.72 7.29 -12.17
N GLY A 142 -3.12 6.03 -12.06
CA GLY A 142 -2.39 5.00 -11.30
C GLY A 142 -2.56 5.07 -9.79
N TYR A 143 -3.43 5.95 -9.28
CA TYR A 143 -3.76 6.10 -7.86
C TYR A 143 -5.28 6.07 -7.65
N TYR A 144 -5.71 5.59 -6.49
CA TYR A 144 -7.11 5.39 -6.14
C TYR A 144 -7.30 5.17 -4.64
N SER A 145 -8.54 5.10 -4.18
CA SER A 145 -8.88 4.78 -2.79
C SER A 145 -10.08 3.84 -2.73
N PHE A 146 -10.25 3.12 -1.63
CA PHE A 146 -11.35 2.19 -1.39
C PHE A 146 -11.59 1.95 0.09
N GLY A 147 -12.79 1.50 0.43
CA GLY A 147 -13.12 1.03 1.78
C GLY A 147 -12.80 -0.44 1.97
N LEU A 148 -12.25 -0.81 3.13
CA LEU A 148 -12.04 -2.20 3.52
C LEU A 148 -12.40 -2.39 5.00
N GLY A 149 -13.58 -2.97 5.27
CA GLY A 149 -14.14 -2.94 6.62
C GLY A 149 -14.43 -1.49 7.06
N ALA A 150 -13.91 -1.09 8.23
CA ALA A 150 -14.02 0.29 8.72
C ALA A 150 -12.89 1.21 8.23
N TRP A 151 -11.95 0.69 7.43
CA TRP A 151 -10.77 1.42 7.01
C TRP A 151 -10.98 2.14 5.69
N HIS A 152 -10.45 3.36 5.61
CA HIS A 152 -10.18 4.01 4.33
C HIS A 152 -8.76 3.66 3.89
N VAL A 153 -8.65 3.08 2.69
CA VAL A 153 -7.38 2.60 2.14
C VAL A 153 -7.04 3.37 0.87
N ILE A 154 -5.81 3.88 0.80
CA ILE A 154 -5.35 4.82 -0.24
C ILE A 154 -4.13 4.26 -0.94
N ALA A 155 -4.25 4.08 -2.25
CA ALA A 155 -3.21 3.65 -3.16
C ALA A 155 -2.61 4.88 -3.86
N ILE A 156 -1.35 5.20 -3.56
CA ILE A 156 -0.62 6.34 -4.13
C ILE A 156 0.37 5.85 -5.20
N ASN A 157 0.50 6.59 -6.29
CA ASN A 157 1.48 6.32 -7.33
C ASN A 157 2.69 7.22 -7.13
N ALA A 158 3.80 6.66 -6.65
CA ALA A 158 4.98 7.43 -6.32
C ALA A 158 5.95 7.65 -7.50
N ASN A 159 5.57 7.28 -8.74
CA ASN A 159 6.37 7.51 -9.95
C ASN A 159 6.21 8.94 -10.47
N CYS A 160 6.64 9.91 -9.67
CA CYS A 160 6.32 11.32 -9.82
C CYS A 160 6.63 11.90 -11.21
N ALA A 161 7.71 11.44 -11.85
CA ALA A 161 8.09 11.91 -13.18
C ALA A 161 7.05 11.53 -14.25
N ASP A 162 6.38 10.40 -14.09
CA ASP A 162 5.46 9.83 -15.07
C ASP A 162 4.01 10.31 -14.93
N ILE A 163 3.64 10.82 -13.75
CA ILE A 163 2.25 11.20 -13.44
C ILE A 163 2.04 12.72 -13.25
N GLY A 164 3.04 13.53 -13.56
CA GLY A 164 2.96 14.99 -13.45
C GLY A 164 3.29 15.55 -12.07
N GLY A 165 4.04 14.79 -11.26
CA GLY A 165 4.64 15.18 -9.99
C GLY A 165 3.87 14.72 -8.75
N CYS A 166 4.59 14.65 -7.62
CA CYS A 166 4.04 14.31 -6.29
C CYS A 166 4.05 15.50 -5.31
N ASN A 167 4.59 16.65 -5.73
CA ASN A 167 4.72 17.83 -4.88
C ASN A 167 3.35 18.42 -4.51
N LYS A 168 3.34 19.31 -3.52
CA LYS A 168 2.18 20.13 -3.16
C LYS A 168 1.62 20.84 -4.39
N GLY A 169 0.32 20.69 -4.64
CA GLY A 169 -0.33 21.21 -5.83
C GLY A 169 -0.14 20.37 -7.08
N SER A 170 0.38 19.15 -7.00
CA SER A 170 0.26 18.17 -8.08
C SER A 170 -1.20 17.72 -8.26
N ALA A 171 -1.49 17.02 -9.35
CA ALA A 171 -2.83 16.47 -9.58
C ALA A 171 -3.21 15.44 -8.51
N GLU A 172 -2.28 14.55 -8.18
CA GLU A 172 -2.47 13.51 -7.17
C GLU A 172 -2.55 14.10 -5.75
N GLU A 173 -1.70 15.04 -5.36
CA GLU A 173 -1.77 15.65 -4.02
C GLU A 173 -3.11 16.37 -3.80
N ARG A 174 -3.60 17.12 -4.79
CA ARG A 174 -4.92 17.76 -4.69
C ARG A 174 -6.04 16.73 -4.60
N TRP A 175 -5.91 15.62 -5.33
CA TRP A 175 -6.85 14.51 -5.25
C TRP A 175 -6.83 13.89 -3.85
N LEU A 176 -5.65 13.58 -3.31
CA LEU A 176 -5.47 13.02 -1.97
C LEU A 176 -6.14 13.88 -0.90
N ARG A 177 -5.89 15.20 -0.92
CA ARG A 177 -6.54 16.12 0.03
C ARG A 177 -8.06 16.13 -0.07
N ALA A 178 -8.59 16.06 -1.29
CA ALA A 178 -10.03 15.99 -1.52
C ALA A 178 -10.61 14.65 -1.06
N ASP A 179 -9.90 13.55 -1.32
CA ASP A 179 -10.25 12.19 -0.93
C ASP A 179 -10.28 12.03 0.59
N LEU A 180 -9.23 12.48 1.29
CA LEU A 180 -9.17 12.50 2.76
C LEU A 180 -10.29 13.34 3.38
N SER A 181 -10.65 14.46 2.75
CA SER A 181 -11.77 15.28 3.23
C SER A 181 -13.14 14.63 3.01
N ALA A 182 -13.28 13.78 1.99
CA ALA A 182 -14.53 13.10 1.64
C ALA A 182 -14.76 11.83 2.47
N HIS A 183 -13.69 11.22 2.98
CA HIS A 183 -13.71 9.95 3.71
C HIS A 183 -13.19 10.10 5.14
N PRO A 184 -13.93 10.79 6.04
CA PRO A 184 -13.58 10.81 7.46
C PRO A 184 -13.75 9.41 8.05
N ALA A 185 -12.66 8.65 8.14
CA ALA A 185 -12.62 7.31 8.70
C ALA A 185 -11.98 7.29 10.09
N SER A 186 -12.37 6.31 10.91
CA SER A 186 -11.72 6.06 12.20
C SER A 186 -10.30 5.52 12.04
N CYS A 187 -10.02 4.86 10.91
CA CYS A 187 -8.71 4.34 10.57
C CYS A 187 -8.39 4.61 9.09
N THR A 188 -7.17 5.08 8.80
CA THR A 188 -6.68 5.34 7.45
C THR A 188 -5.34 4.65 7.21
N LEU A 189 -5.27 3.87 6.13
CA LEU A 189 -4.06 3.25 5.61
C LEU A 189 -3.73 3.86 4.25
N ALA A 190 -2.48 4.26 4.04
CA ALA A 190 -1.98 4.59 2.71
C ALA A 190 -0.83 3.66 2.31
N TYR A 191 -0.64 3.43 1.03
CA TYR A 191 0.49 2.64 0.53
C TYR A 191 0.93 3.09 -0.85
N TRP A 192 2.23 3.00 -1.09
CA TRP A 192 2.90 3.27 -2.37
C TRP A 192 4.28 2.62 -2.40
N HIS A 193 5.00 2.75 -3.50
CA HIS A 193 6.25 2.00 -3.68
C HIS A 193 7.44 2.58 -2.87
N GLN A 194 7.93 3.77 -3.21
CA GLN A 194 9.15 4.34 -2.62
C GLN A 194 8.92 4.98 -1.23
N PRO A 195 9.60 4.53 -0.16
CA PRO A 195 9.34 4.99 1.22
C PRO A 195 9.69 6.46 1.46
N ARG A 196 9.00 7.08 2.43
CA ARG A 196 9.36 8.42 2.91
C ARG A 196 10.53 8.36 3.87
N PHE A 197 10.58 7.33 4.72
CA PHE A 197 11.64 7.10 5.68
C PHE A 197 12.23 5.72 5.47
N SER A 198 13.55 5.64 5.27
CA SER A 198 14.22 4.35 5.08
C SER A 198 15.64 4.39 5.59
N SER A 199 16.04 3.32 6.28
CA SER A 199 17.43 3.04 6.64
C SER A 199 18.18 2.24 5.55
N GLY A 200 17.49 1.90 4.46
CA GLY A 200 17.94 1.04 3.38
C GLY A 200 18.95 1.68 2.43
N HIS A 201 19.06 1.10 1.23
CA HIS A 201 19.95 1.56 0.19
C HIS A 201 19.47 2.88 -0.41
N HIS A 202 18.16 3.06 -0.54
CA HIS A 202 17.57 4.24 -1.18
C HIS A 202 17.40 5.44 -0.24
N HIS A 203 17.57 5.23 1.07
CA HIS A 203 17.45 6.25 2.11
C HIS A 203 16.06 6.91 2.19
N SER A 204 15.87 7.82 3.15
CA SER A 204 14.67 8.64 3.26
C SER A 204 14.53 9.61 2.05
N ASP A 205 13.36 9.63 1.40
CA ASP A 205 13.09 10.47 0.22
C ASP A 205 12.10 11.62 0.52
N PRO A 206 12.55 12.88 0.58
CA PRO A 206 11.69 14.03 0.86
C PRO A 206 10.68 14.35 -0.26
N THR A 207 10.76 13.70 -1.43
CA THR A 207 9.81 13.88 -2.54
C THR A 207 8.36 13.65 -2.11
N TYR A 208 8.13 12.76 -1.14
CA TYR A 208 6.80 12.38 -0.65
C TYR A 208 6.32 13.23 0.55
N ASP A 209 7.02 14.33 0.89
CA ASP A 209 6.68 15.21 2.01
C ASP A 209 5.25 15.73 1.96
N ALA A 210 4.74 16.05 0.76
CA ALA A 210 3.40 16.61 0.61
C ALA A 210 2.33 15.57 1.00
N PHE A 211 2.45 14.33 0.50
CA PHE A 211 1.56 13.23 0.86
C PHE A 211 1.61 12.96 2.36
N TRP A 212 2.81 12.91 2.95
CA TRP A 212 2.96 12.67 4.38
C TRP A 212 2.34 13.78 5.23
N GLN A 213 2.47 15.04 4.83
CA GLN A 213 1.84 16.17 5.52
C GLN A 213 0.32 16.08 5.49
N ASP A 214 -0.27 15.71 4.34
CA ASP A 214 -1.72 15.59 4.20
C ASP A 214 -2.28 14.41 5.01
N LEU A 215 -1.62 13.27 4.97
CA LEU A 215 -1.96 12.10 5.79
C LEU A 215 -1.84 12.40 7.28
N TYR A 216 -0.78 13.10 7.69
CA TYR A 216 -0.54 13.44 9.09
C TYR A 216 -1.58 14.45 9.60
N ALA A 217 -2.01 15.40 8.76
CA ALA A 217 -3.01 16.41 9.11
C ALA A 217 -4.39 15.81 9.44
N VAL A 218 -4.69 14.61 8.93
CA VAL A 218 -5.93 13.88 9.22
C VAL A 218 -5.75 12.73 10.22
N HIS A 219 -4.54 12.60 10.80
CA HIS A 219 -4.18 11.50 11.71
C HIS A 219 -4.32 10.12 11.06
N ALA A 220 -3.79 9.95 9.84
CA ALA A 220 -3.63 8.62 9.27
C ALA A 220 -2.74 7.74 10.17
N ASP A 221 -2.94 6.43 10.08
CA ASP A 221 -2.42 5.49 11.08
C ASP A 221 -1.19 4.74 10.57
N LEU A 222 -1.27 4.28 9.33
CA LEU A 222 -0.32 3.35 8.76
C LEU A 222 0.01 3.72 7.31
N VAL A 223 1.30 3.71 7.00
CA VAL A 223 1.84 3.75 5.65
C VAL A 223 2.63 2.47 5.37
N LEU A 224 2.41 1.88 4.21
CA LEU A 224 3.15 0.72 3.72
C LEU A 224 3.96 1.04 2.45
N ASN A 225 5.19 0.54 2.39
CA ASN A 225 6.09 0.74 1.26
C ASN A 225 6.85 -0.53 0.85
N GLY A 226 7.41 -0.53 -0.36
CA GLY A 226 8.39 -1.50 -0.86
C GLY A 226 9.72 -0.81 -1.17
N HIS A 227 10.25 -1.06 -2.37
CA HIS A 227 11.39 -0.38 -3.01
C HIS A 227 12.76 -0.66 -2.39
N ASP A 228 12.90 -0.42 -1.08
CA ASP A 228 14.03 -0.94 -0.35
C ASP A 228 13.77 -2.41 -0.05
N HIS A 229 14.58 -3.30 -0.63
CA HIS A 229 14.41 -4.74 -0.54
C HIS A 229 14.75 -5.29 0.86
N LEU A 230 13.95 -4.94 1.85
CA LEU A 230 14.11 -5.25 3.26
C LEU A 230 12.78 -5.07 4.00
N TYR A 231 12.75 -5.53 5.24
CA TYR A 231 11.72 -5.20 6.20
C TYR A 231 12.24 -4.12 7.14
N GLU A 232 11.48 -3.04 7.30
CA GLU A 232 11.73 -2.02 8.30
C GLU A 232 10.43 -1.47 8.86
N ARG A 233 10.34 -1.32 10.19
CA ARG A 233 9.20 -0.71 10.86
C ARG A 233 9.67 0.45 11.72
N PHE A 234 9.03 1.59 11.55
CA PHE A 234 9.25 2.81 12.32
C PHE A 234 8.25 2.93 13.46
N ALA A 235 8.62 3.63 14.53
CA ALA A 235 7.63 4.08 15.52
C ALA A 235 6.72 5.15 14.88
N PRO A 236 5.52 5.43 15.45
CA PRO A 236 4.69 6.56 15.01
C PRO A 236 5.48 7.87 15.02
N GLN A 237 5.43 8.60 13.90
CA GLN A 237 6.27 9.80 13.70
C GLN A 237 5.60 10.96 12.96
N THR A 238 6.15 12.14 13.21
CA THR A 238 5.83 13.39 12.51
C THR A 238 6.36 13.37 11.07
N PRO A 239 5.96 14.34 10.22
CA PRO A 239 6.57 14.52 8.90
C PRO A 239 8.08 14.78 8.91
N SER A 240 8.67 15.13 10.05
CA SER A 240 10.12 15.29 10.21
C SER A 240 10.82 14.04 10.75
N GLY A 241 10.14 12.90 10.84
CA GLY A 241 10.70 11.64 11.37
C GLY A 241 10.95 11.66 12.87
N SER A 242 10.30 12.58 13.61
CA SER A 242 10.41 12.66 15.07
C SER A 242 9.33 11.82 15.74
N PRO A 243 9.60 11.13 16.86
CA PRO A 243 8.59 10.33 17.55
C PRO A 243 7.35 11.15 17.92
N ALA A 244 6.16 10.64 17.62
CA ALA A 244 4.89 11.26 17.99
C ALA A 244 3.82 10.19 18.19
N SER A 245 3.20 10.13 19.37
CA SER A 245 2.20 9.10 19.71
C SER A 245 0.93 9.12 18.85
N ASN A 246 0.68 10.23 18.16
CA ASN A 246 -0.39 10.41 17.17
C ASN A 246 0.14 10.61 15.74
N GLY A 247 1.40 10.23 15.50
CA GLY A 247 2.01 10.23 14.19
C GLY A 247 1.71 8.95 13.40
N ILE A 248 2.21 8.91 12.17
CA ILE A 248 1.97 7.79 11.27
C ILE A 248 3.05 6.73 11.50
N ARG A 249 2.68 5.46 11.53
CA ARG A 249 3.63 4.35 11.46
C ARG A 249 3.96 4.03 10.01
N GLU A 250 5.24 3.93 9.66
CA GLU A 250 5.71 3.41 8.36
C GLU A 250 6.20 1.97 8.53
N ILE A 251 5.80 1.09 7.59
CA ILE A 251 6.37 -0.25 7.44
C ILE A 251 6.81 -0.46 5.99
N ILE A 252 8.10 -0.66 5.79
CA ILE A 252 8.68 -1.12 4.53
C ILE A 252 8.62 -2.65 4.53
N ALA A 253 7.99 -3.23 3.50
CA ALA A 253 7.84 -4.66 3.29
C ALA A 253 8.31 -5.05 1.87
N GLY A 254 9.51 -4.62 1.48
CA GLY A 254 10.16 -4.99 0.22
C GLY A 254 10.78 -6.40 0.27
N THR A 255 9.99 -7.37 0.68
CA THR A 255 10.44 -8.75 0.98
C THR A 255 9.75 -9.78 0.11
N GLY A 256 9.14 -9.34 -0.99
CA GLY A 256 8.28 -10.15 -1.85
C GLY A 256 9.02 -11.18 -2.68
N GLY A 257 10.31 -10.99 -2.96
CA GLY A 257 11.13 -12.03 -3.60
C GLY A 257 12.44 -11.56 -4.20
N ARG A 258 12.59 -10.29 -4.59
CA ARG A 258 13.83 -9.76 -5.15
C ARG A 258 14.92 -9.61 -4.08
N SER A 259 16.17 -9.89 -4.45
CA SER A 259 17.36 -9.88 -3.57
C SER A 259 17.41 -8.72 -2.58
N HIS A 260 17.76 -8.98 -1.33
CA HIS A 260 17.75 -7.97 -0.28
C HIS A 260 18.82 -6.89 -0.45
N TYR A 261 18.49 -5.69 0.02
CA TYR A 261 19.42 -4.58 0.14
C TYR A 261 20.06 -4.50 1.53
N GLN A 262 21.17 -3.76 1.62
CA GLN A 262 21.84 -3.50 2.89
C GLN A 262 21.27 -2.26 3.56
N PHE A 263 21.20 -2.29 4.89
CA PHE A 263 21.03 -1.08 5.67
C PHE A 263 22.30 -0.24 5.59
N THR A 264 22.15 1.05 5.34
CA THR A 264 23.29 1.96 5.14
C THR A 264 23.41 2.95 6.30
N LYS A 265 22.35 3.72 6.56
CA LYS A 265 22.26 4.70 7.64
C LYS A 265 20.96 4.48 8.39
N ILE A 266 21.07 4.12 9.66
CA ILE A 266 19.89 3.85 10.47
C ILE A 266 19.22 5.14 10.87
N GLU A 267 17.95 5.27 10.52
CA GLU A 267 17.13 6.41 10.88
C GLU A 267 16.76 6.38 12.38
N PRO A 268 16.73 7.53 13.08
CA PRO A 268 16.60 7.56 14.54
C PRO A 268 15.36 6.87 15.13
N ASN A 269 14.27 6.79 14.36
CA ASN A 269 12.99 6.25 14.81
C ASN A 269 12.66 4.86 14.21
N SER A 270 13.67 4.20 13.62
CA SER A 270 13.60 2.81 13.17
C SER A 270 13.58 1.84 14.36
N GLU A 271 12.51 1.05 14.50
CA GLU A 271 12.32 0.12 15.62
C GLU A 271 12.78 -1.30 15.30
N VAL A 272 12.41 -1.80 14.12
CA VAL A 272 12.68 -3.19 13.70
C VAL A 272 13.20 -3.20 12.27
N ARG A 273 14.21 -4.03 12.01
CA ARG A 273 14.92 -4.11 10.73
C ARG A 273 15.30 -5.57 10.44
N ASN A 274 15.09 -6.00 9.20
CA ASN A 274 15.52 -7.31 8.70
C ASN A 274 15.77 -7.24 7.20
N ASN A 275 16.91 -7.77 6.75
CA ASN A 275 17.28 -7.83 5.33
C ASN A 275 17.83 -9.21 4.93
N THR A 276 17.36 -10.26 5.60
CA THR A 276 17.84 -11.64 5.39
C THR A 276 16.70 -12.65 5.26
N THR A 277 15.45 -12.20 5.40
CA THR A 277 14.28 -13.07 5.44
C THR A 277 13.19 -12.51 4.53
N PHE A 278 12.84 -13.28 3.50
CA PHE A 278 11.68 -13.02 2.65
C PHE A 278 10.38 -13.37 3.37
N GLY A 279 9.29 -12.71 2.99
CA GLY A 279 8.00 -12.95 3.59
C GLY A 279 6.93 -11.98 3.08
N ILE A 280 5.83 -11.95 3.79
CA ILE A 280 4.74 -11.00 3.58
C ILE A 280 4.39 -10.33 4.91
N LEU A 281 3.94 -9.08 4.85
CA LEU A 281 3.26 -8.43 5.95
C LEU A 281 1.80 -8.88 5.95
N GLU A 282 1.34 -9.41 7.07
CA GLU A 282 -0.08 -9.66 7.33
C GLU A 282 -0.61 -8.57 8.25
N LEU A 283 -1.75 -7.99 7.90
CA LEU A 283 -2.50 -7.05 8.73
C LEU A 283 -3.88 -7.63 9.04
N THR A 284 -4.35 -7.43 10.28
CA THR A 284 -5.78 -7.59 10.62
C THR A 284 -6.33 -6.21 10.95
N LEU A 285 -7.34 -5.79 10.19
CA LEU A 285 -7.89 -4.44 10.25
C LEU A 285 -9.16 -4.40 11.10
N HIS A 286 -9.03 -4.03 12.37
CA HIS A 286 -10.17 -3.86 13.29
C HIS A 286 -10.83 -2.50 13.10
N PRO A 287 -12.06 -2.29 13.60
CA PRO A 287 -12.75 -1.00 13.45
C PRO A 287 -12.01 0.23 14.01
N HIS A 288 -11.17 0.04 15.03
CA HIS A 288 -10.46 1.13 15.73
C HIS A 288 -8.99 0.79 16.05
N SER A 289 -8.45 -0.26 15.43
CA SER A 289 -7.07 -0.71 15.62
C SER A 289 -6.63 -1.60 14.47
N TYR A 290 -5.35 -1.92 14.42
CA TYR A 290 -4.83 -2.95 13.54
C TYR A 290 -3.79 -3.78 14.27
N ASP A 291 -3.72 -5.05 13.89
CA ASP A 291 -2.62 -5.94 14.23
C ASP A 291 -1.74 -6.11 12.99
N TRP A 292 -0.43 -6.25 13.20
CA TRP A 292 0.50 -6.64 12.14
C TRP A 292 1.30 -7.87 12.54
N ARG A 293 1.68 -8.65 11.53
CA ARG A 293 2.62 -9.75 11.66
C ARG A 293 3.45 -9.91 10.38
N PHE A 294 4.76 -10.04 10.53
CA PHE A 294 5.60 -10.55 9.46
C PHE A 294 5.48 -12.08 9.37
N VAL A 295 5.12 -12.60 8.20
CA VAL A 295 5.03 -14.03 7.92
C VAL A 295 6.23 -14.44 7.06
N PRO A 296 7.24 -15.11 7.65
CA PRO A 296 8.44 -15.49 6.91
C PRO A 296 8.19 -16.67 5.96
N VAL A 297 8.98 -16.73 4.89
CA VAL A 297 9.13 -17.94 4.07
C VAL A 297 9.84 -19.03 4.88
N GLY A 298 9.29 -20.25 4.86
CA GLY A 298 9.90 -21.42 5.47
C GLY A 298 10.12 -21.29 6.98
N ALA A 299 11.22 -21.84 7.48
CA ALA A 299 11.62 -21.73 8.89
C ALA A 299 12.43 -20.45 9.16
N GLY A 300 12.18 -19.36 8.41
CA GLY A 300 12.85 -18.07 8.59
C GLY A 300 12.79 -17.64 10.06
N SER A 301 13.91 -17.13 10.56
CA SER A 301 14.08 -16.80 11.98
C SER A 301 13.52 -15.44 12.37
N PHE A 302 13.28 -14.56 11.39
CA PHE A 302 12.72 -13.25 11.65
C PHE A 302 11.21 -13.33 11.87
N SER A 303 10.76 -12.65 12.92
CA SER A 303 9.35 -12.40 13.18
C SER A 303 9.21 -11.00 13.76
N ASP A 304 8.11 -10.35 13.42
CA ASP A 304 7.69 -9.10 14.04
C ASP A 304 6.17 -9.14 14.14
N THR A 305 5.65 -8.71 15.28
CA THR A 305 4.21 -8.67 15.55
C THR A 305 3.89 -7.50 16.44
N GLY A 306 2.72 -6.90 16.28
CA GLY A 306 2.23 -5.91 17.22
C GLY A 306 0.81 -5.47 16.91
N SER A 307 0.34 -4.51 17.68
CA SER A 307 -0.98 -3.89 17.53
C SER A 307 -0.90 -2.40 17.80
N GLN A 308 -1.77 -1.62 17.17
CA GLN A 308 -1.89 -0.19 17.42
C GLN A 308 -3.34 0.27 17.26
N ARG A 309 -3.79 1.15 18.15
CA ARG A 309 -5.08 1.82 18.02
C ARG A 309 -4.99 2.93 16.99
N CYS A 310 -6.04 3.10 16.21
CA CYS A 310 -6.12 4.20 15.28
C CYS A 310 -6.27 5.54 16.02
N HIS A 311 -5.80 6.60 15.39
CA HIS A 311 -5.78 7.97 15.88
C HIS A 311 -7.02 8.77 15.43
N GLY A 312 -7.77 8.24 14.46
CA GLY A 312 -8.90 8.90 13.82
C GLY A 312 -9.96 9.41 14.80
N ARG A 313 -10.71 10.41 14.36
CA ARG A 313 -11.75 11.06 15.18
C ARG A 313 -12.89 10.07 15.43
N ALA A 314 -13.19 9.81 16.70
CA ALA A 314 -14.42 9.15 17.13
C ALA A 314 -15.66 10.00 16.78
#